data_AF-A0A957SS55-F1
#
_entry.id   AF-A0A957SS55-F1
#
_cell.length_a   1.000
_cell.length_b   1.000
_cell.length_c   1.000
_cell.angle_alpha   90.00
_cell.angle_beta   90.00
_cell.angle_gamma   90.00
#
_symmetry.space_group_name_H-M   'P 1'
#
loop_
_entity.id
_entity.type
_entity.pdbx_description
1 polymer ?
#
loop_
_entity_poly.entity_id
_entity_poly.type
_entity_poly.pdbx_seq_one_letter_code
_entity_poly.pdbx_strand_id
1 'polypeptide(L)'
;MENKSSQRKPVRLQFIIGVVGAIFLTAILSVVFLSFQSSTRSREAFLVDSEALATLSNIQRHWLLLHVETRAWLDDPSIGMEEIENQRALLTAQLRVIKPYIENNLSVSRRIANIETSLIEYDALLAEAQASDDPQAYKVQLTELLQNEEAEQIKRAYDQVERGFFVTFSENLSVQQNIQSLLIILAVLFTIFIISAGIWAARTARITAELQQSQVTELEQRVLDRTKALAASAEISRRLSTILEQDQLVHEVVEQVKDTFDYYHVHIYFFDDQKQNLVMAGGTGDAGKTMLAQGHKITRGRGLVGQAAETNTPVVVQETRKSPNWLPNPLLPETVAEIAIPISIGDKVLGVLDVQHNIPNSLGQVDIDSLQSIANQVAIASQNISQYENTQKIAHDYKELVDSSPVAIAVLDADTGFFIDANQTAMNMYEITPEQLGKLGPIQLSPATQADGIPSQDKAFKMIKTAIESGHNTFEWTHQTLSGKEFLAEIRLALVSSSTDEQKTLNAVMTNITEQRRAQEADRQRARQQEALNLITQKIQSAASIEDAMKVATRELGHVLGMKPTAVMLHADTADTTKHNQ
;
A
#
# COMPACT_ATOMS: atom_id res chain seq x y z
N MET A 1 -18.86 8.21 -13.24
CA MET A 1 -19.90 7.23 -13.63
C MET A 1 -19.62 6.83 -15.08
N GLU A 2 -19.97 5.61 -15.49
CA GLU A 2 -19.50 4.89 -16.69
C GLU A 2 -18.07 4.36 -16.53
N ASN A 3 -17.73 3.08 -16.64
CA ASN A 3 -18.21 2.02 -17.53
C ASN A 3 -18.03 0.65 -16.82
N LYS A 4 -19.09 0.11 -16.20
CA LYS A 4 -19.07 -1.21 -15.53
C LYS A 4 -19.67 -2.34 -16.40
N SER A 5 -19.89 -2.13 -17.69
CA SER A 5 -20.66 -3.09 -18.53
C SER A 5 -19.82 -4.15 -19.27
N SER A 6 -18.48 -4.09 -19.23
CA SER A 6 -17.64 -4.95 -20.08
C SER A 6 -17.27 -6.32 -19.48
N GLN A 7 -17.25 -6.48 -18.15
CA GLN A 7 -16.69 -7.69 -17.51
C GLN A 7 -17.62 -8.92 -17.45
N ARG A 8 -18.89 -8.83 -17.89
CA ARG A 8 -19.87 -9.95 -17.82
C ARG A 8 -20.06 -10.74 -19.13
N LYS A 9 -19.15 -10.61 -20.10
CA LYS A 9 -19.29 -11.26 -21.42
C LYS A 9 -18.78 -12.71 -21.54
N PRO A 10 -17.73 -13.20 -20.84
CA PRO A 10 -17.19 -14.53 -21.13
C PRO A 10 -18.08 -15.68 -20.64
N VAL A 11 -18.78 -15.50 -19.50
CA VAL A 11 -19.63 -16.55 -18.90
C VAL A 11 -20.87 -16.84 -19.75
N ARG A 12 -21.48 -15.82 -20.36
CA ARG A 12 -22.65 -16.02 -21.23
C ARG A 12 -22.31 -16.78 -22.51
N LEU A 13 -21.11 -16.63 -23.05
CA LEU A 13 -20.76 -17.30 -24.30
C LEU A 13 -20.25 -18.73 -24.10
N GLN A 14 -19.52 -19.03 -23.02
CA GLN A 14 -19.24 -20.42 -22.65
C GLN A 14 -20.55 -21.20 -22.43
N PHE A 15 -21.53 -20.55 -21.81
CA PHE A 15 -22.88 -21.10 -21.67
C PHE A 15 -23.55 -21.31 -23.03
N ILE A 16 -23.49 -20.35 -23.95
CA ILE A 16 -24.04 -20.50 -25.31
C ILE A 16 -23.34 -21.61 -26.10
N ILE A 17 -22.01 -21.72 -26.05
CA ILE A 17 -21.25 -22.80 -26.70
C ILE A 17 -21.64 -24.15 -26.12
N GLY A 18 -21.78 -24.24 -24.79
CA GLY A 18 -22.25 -25.45 -24.11
C GLY A 18 -23.68 -25.83 -24.50
N VAL A 19 -24.60 -24.86 -24.57
CA VAL A 19 -25.99 -25.07 -24.97
C VAL A 19 -26.09 -25.51 -26.44
N VAL A 20 -25.36 -24.84 -27.35
CA VAL A 20 -25.35 -25.21 -28.77
C VAL A 20 -24.75 -26.61 -28.95
N GLY A 21 -23.64 -26.91 -28.27
CA GLY A 21 -23.05 -28.25 -28.27
C GLY A 21 -24.01 -29.33 -27.75
N ALA A 22 -24.76 -29.05 -26.68
CA ALA A 22 -25.77 -29.95 -26.15
C ALA A 22 -26.91 -30.17 -27.15
N ILE A 23 -27.39 -29.12 -27.83
CA ILE A 23 -28.43 -29.22 -28.87
C ILE A 23 -27.97 -30.13 -30.01
N PHE A 24 -26.74 -29.94 -30.52
CA PHE A 24 -26.20 -30.82 -31.56
C PHE A 24 -26.09 -32.27 -31.10
N LEU A 25 -25.61 -32.52 -29.88
CA LEU A 25 -25.52 -33.87 -29.33
C LEU A 25 -26.90 -34.54 -29.24
N THR A 26 -27.92 -33.81 -28.76
CA THR A 26 -29.29 -34.33 -28.69
C THR A 26 -29.91 -34.59 -30.07
N ALA A 27 -29.61 -33.75 -31.06
CA ALA A 27 -30.04 -33.97 -32.43
C ALA A 27 -29.39 -35.24 -33.02
N ILE A 28 -28.08 -35.42 -32.84
CA ILE A 28 -27.37 -36.62 -33.32
C ILE A 28 -27.98 -37.87 -32.68
N LEU A 29 -28.15 -37.88 -31.35
CA LEU A 29 -28.71 -39.02 -30.63
C LEU A 29 -30.14 -39.35 -31.08
N SER A 30 -30.96 -38.33 -31.36
CA SER A 30 -32.34 -38.52 -31.85
C SER A 30 -32.37 -39.16 -33.24
N VAL A 31 -31.46 -38.74 -34.13
CA VAL A 31 -31.35 -39.28 -35.49
C VAL A 31 -30.83 -40.71 -35.48
N VAL A 32 -29.83 -41.02 -34.63
CA VAL A 32 -29.33 -42.38 -34.43
C VAL A 32 -30.45 -43.28 -33.87
N PHE A 33 -31.24 -42.80 -32.92
CA PHE A 33 -32.37 -43.54 -32.37
C PHE A 33 -33.46 -43.82 -33.42
N LEU A 34 -33.81 -42.81 -34.24
CA LEU A 34 -34.75 -42.97 -35.36
C LEU A 34 -34.20 -43.94 -36.42
N SER A 35 -32.90 -43.88 -36.71
CA SER A 35 -32.22 -44.83 -37.60
C SER A 35 -32.31 -46.26 -37.10
N PHE A 36 -32.12 -46.45 -35.79
CA PHE A 36 -32.21 -47.76 -35.16
C PHE A 36 -33.65 -48.30 -35.23
N GLN A 37 -34.65 -47.50 -34.84
CA GLN A 37 -36.06 -47.90 -34.93
C GLN A 37 -36.53 -48.18 -36.36
N SER A 38 -36.09 -47.35 -37.33
CA SER A 38 -36.39 -47.57 -38.75
C SER A 38 -35.78 -48.89 -39.21
N SER A 39 -34.49 -49.11 -38.94
CA SER A 39 -33.78 -50.33 -39.34
C SER A 39 -34.41 -51.59 -38.76
N THR A 40 -34.81 -51.58 -37.48
CA THR A 40 -35.49 -52.73 -36.85
C THR A 40 -36.83 -53.03 -37.49
N ARG A 41 -37.67 -52.01 -37.72
CA ARG A 41 -38.99 -52.18 -38.36
C ARG A 41 -38.87 -52.64 -39.81
N SER A 42 -37.92 -52.07 -40.57
CA SER A 42 -37.67 -52.47 -41.95
C SER A 42 -37.20 -53.91 -42.05
N ARG A 43 -36.34 -54.35 -41.13
CA ARG A 43 -35.85 -55.73 -41.08
C ARG A 43 -36.97 -56.73 -40.80
N GLU A 44 -37.85 -56.43 -39.85
CA GLU A 44 -38.99 -57.30 -39.52
C GLU A 44 -39.97 -57.42 -40.69
N ALA A 45 -40.35 -56.31 -41.32
CA ALA A 45 -41.24 -56.31 -42.48
C ALA A 45 -40.63 -57.06 -43.69
N PHE A 46 -39.33 -56.85 -43.94
CA PHE A 46 -38.61 -57.49 -45.03
C PHE A 46 -38.56 -59.02 -44.90
N LEU A 47 -38.31 -59.53 -43.69
CA LEU A 47 -38.24 -60.98 -43.44
C LEU A 47 -39.61 -61.64 -43.70
N VAL A 48 -40.69 -61.02 -43.23
CA VAL A 48 -42.06 -61.53 -43.41
C VAL A 48 -42.45 -61.57 -44.89
N ASP A 49 -42.26 -60.48 -45.62
CA ASP A 49 -42.65 -60.39 -47.04
C ASP A 49 -41.77 -61.28 -47.94
N SER A 50 -40.47 -61.40 -47.64
CA SER A 50 -39.56 -62.27 -48.38
C SER A 50 -39.88 -63.76 -48.20
N GLU A 51 -40.24 -64.18 -46.98
CA GLU A 51 -40.67 -65.56 -46.71
C GLU A 51 -41.98 -65.86 -47.43
N ALA A 52 -42.97 -64.95 -47.37
CA ALA A 52 -44.23 -65.09 -48.09
C ALA A 52 -44.03 -65.23 -49.61
N LEU A 53 -43.14 -64.42 -50.21
CA LEU A 53 -42.81 -64.49 -51.63
C LEU A 53 -42.19 -65.82 -52.04
N ALA A 54 -41.23 -66.31 -51.25
CA ALA A 54 -40.58 -67.59 -51.51
C ALA A 54 -41.61 -68.74 -51.45
N THR A 55 -42.52 -68.72 -50.47
CA THR A 55 -43.57 -69.73 -50.34
C THR A 55 -44.60 -69.64 -51.47
N LEU A 56 -45.04 -68.44 -51.88
CA LEU A 56 -45.95 -68.27 -53.04
C LEU A 56 -45.31 -68.75 -54.35
N SER A 57 -44.03 -68.46 -54.56
CA SER A 57 -43.30 -68.94 -55.74
C SER A 57 -43.22 -70.47 -55.76
N ASN A 58 -42.97 -71.09 -54.61
CA ASN A 58 -43.00 -72.55 -54.49
C ASN A 58 -44.41 -73.11 -54.74
N ILE A 59 -45.47 -72.49 -54.23
CA ILE A 59 -46.85 -72.89 -54.51
C ILE A 59 -47.13 -72.83 -56.01
N GLN A 60 -46.76 -71.73 -56.66
CA GLN A 60 -46.90 -71.56 -58.11
C GLN A 60 -46.16 -72.66 -58.89
N ARG A 61 -44.92 -72.97 -58.48
CA ARG A 61 -44.11 -74.01 -59.12
C ARG A 61 -44.73 -75.40 -58.96
N HIS A 62 -45.11 -75.79 -57.74
CA HIS A 62 -45.68 -77.12 -57.50
C HIS A 62 -47.10 -77.25 -58.06
N TRP A 63 -47.84 -76.15 -58.21
CA TRP A 63 -49.12 -76.13 -58.93
C TRP A 63 -48.92 -76.46 -60.42
N LEU A 64 -47.92 -75.85 -61.05
CA LEU A 64 -47.57 -76.13 -62.45
C LEU A 64 -47.08 -77.57 -62.63
N LEU A 65 -46.23 -78.06 -61.71
CA LEU A 65 -45.77 -79.45 -61.73
C LEU A 65 -46.94 -80.41 -61.52
N LEU A 66 -47.81 -80.16 -60.54
CA LEU A 66 -49.04 -80.93 -60.34
C LEU A 66 -49.82 -81.02 -61.65
N HIS A 67 -50.03 -79.89 -62.34
CA HIS A 67 -50.71 -79.89 -63.62
C HIS A 67 -50.02 -80.77 -64.70
N VAL A 68 -48.69 -80.69 -64.81
CA VAL A 68 -47.92 -81.49 -65.78
C VAL A 68 -47.99 -82.97 -65.46
N GLU A 69 -47.78 -83.34 -64.19
CA GLU A 69 -47.74 -84.73 -63.74
C GLU A 69 -49.13 -85.38 -63.81
N THR A 70 -50.20 -84.68 -63.41
CA THR A 70 -51.58 -85.16 -63.59
C THR A 70 -51.88 -85.44 -65.05
N ARG A 71 -51.44 -84.55 -65.95
CA ARG A 71 -51.65 -84.75 -67.39
C ARG A 71 -50.85 -85.92 -67.93
N ALA A 72 -49.60 -86.08 -67.50
CA ALA A 72 -48.75 -87.20 -67.89
C ALA A 72 -49.34 -88.54 -67.44
N TRP A 73 -49.83 -88.62 -66.19
CA TRP A 73 -50.49 -89.82 -65.66
C TRP A 73 -51.80 -90.13 -66.38
N LEU A 74 -52.63 -89.11 -66.69
CA LEU A 74 -53.83 -89.32 -67.49
C LEU A 74 -53.45 -89.91 -68.86
N ASP A 75 -52.42 -89.36 -69.51
CA ASP A 75 -51.88 -89.80 -70.81
C ASP A 75 -51.28 -91.20 -70.81
N ASP A 76 -50.67 -91.64 -69.70
CA ASP A 76 -50.20 -93.00 -69.49
C ASP A 76 -50.30 -93.39 -67.99
N PRO A 77 -51.38 -94.09 -67.57
CA PRO A 77 -51.60 -94.44 -66.17
C PRO A 77 -50.56 -95.42 -65.58
N SER A 78 -49.71 -96.03 -66.42
CA SER A 78 -48.67 -96.97 -65.95
C SER A 78 -47.51 -96.29 -65.21
N ILE A 79 -47.38 -94.97 -65.34
CA ILE A 79 -46.33 -94.14 -64.72
C ILE A 79 -46.45 -94.06 -63.19
N GLY A 80 -47.62 -94.37 -62.62
CA GLY A 80 -47.88 -94.33 -61.18
C GLY A 80 -48.18 -92.92 -60.65
N MET A 81 -48.69 -92.85 -59.40
CA MET A 81 -49.20 -91.61 -58.79
C MET A 81 -48.23 -90.91 -57.84
N GLU A 82 -47.05 -91.50 -57.62
CA GLU A 82 -46.11 -91.07 -56.58
C GLU A 82 -45.72 -89.58 -56.72
N GLU A 83 -45.45 -89.11 -57.93
CA GLU A 83 -45.07 -87.71 -58.15
C GLU A 83 -46.25 -86.75 -57.92
N ILE A 84 -47.47 -87.12 -58.31
CA ILE A 84 -48.69 -86.32 -58.06
C ILE A 84 -48.95 -86.22 -56.55
N GLU A 85 -48.82 -87.33 -55.81
CA GLU A 85 -48.96 -87.35 -54.36
C GLU A 85 -47.89 -86.49 -53.67
N ASN A 86 -46.64 -86.57 -54.14
CA ASN A 86 -45.56 -85.72 -53.65
C ASN A 86 -45.84 -84.23 -53.89
N GLN A 87 -46.27 -83.85 -55.09
CA GLN A 87 -46.63 -82.46 -55.41
C GLN A 87 -47.81 -81.97 -54.57
N ARG A 88 -48.83 -82.80 -54.35
CA ARG A 88 -49.98 -82.49 -53.48
C ARG A 88 -49.59 -82.34 -52.01
N ALA A 89 -48.76 -83.23 -51.49
CA ALA A 89 -48.25 -83.14 -50.12
C ALA A 89 -47.43 -81.86 -49.92
N LEU A 90 -46.58 -81.53 -50.89
CA LEU A 90 -45.76 -80.32 -50.85
C LEU A 90 -46.60 -79.06 -50.95
N LEU A 91 -47.59 -78.99 -51.85
CA LEU A 91 -48.55 -77.88 -51.93
C LEU A 91 -49.29 -77.69 -50.60
N THR A 92 -49.79 -78.76 -50.01
CA THR A 92 -50.51 -78.72 -48.72
C THR A 92 -49.61 -78.21 -47.60
N ALA A 93 -48.34 -78.64 -47.57
CA ALA A 93 -47.36 -78.14 -46.62
C ALA A 93 -47.07 -76.65 -46.83
N GLN A 94 -46.86 -76.20 -48.08
CA GLN A 94 -46.60 -74.79 -48.38
C GLN A 94 -47.81 -73.89 -48.07
N LEU A 95 -49.03 -74.35 -48.34
CA LEU A 95 -50.28 -73.63 -48.00
C LEU A 95 -50.47 -73.48 -46.48
N ARG A 96 -50.07 -74.48 -45.70
CA ARG A 96 -50.04 -74.37 -44.24
C ARG A 96 -48.98 -73.37 -43.75
N VAL A 97 -47.79 -73.42 -44.36
CA VAL A 97 -46.67 -72.54 -44.01
C VAL A 97 -47.00 -71.08 -44.33
N ILE A 98 -47.64 -70.80 -45.46
CA ILE A 98 -47.89 -69.40 -45.86
C ILE A 98 -48.95 -68.69 -45.02
N LYS A 99 -49.90 -69.44 -44.46
CA LYS A 99 -51.09 -68.91 -43.79
C LYS A 99 -50.79 -67.78 -42.79
N PRO A 100 -49.84 -67.92 -41.83
CA PRO A 100 -49.53 -66.86 -40.87
C PRO A 100 -48.95 -65.60 -41.51
N TYR A 101 -48.28 -65.72 -42.66
CA TYR A 101 -47.62 -64.60 -43.34
C TYR A 101 -48.60 -63.73 -44.14
N ILE A 102 -49.71 -64.30 -44.60
CA ILE A 102 -50.68 -63.62 -45.47
C ILE A 102 -52.00 -63.27 -44.78
N GLU A 103 -52.17 -63.66 -43.50
CA GLU A 103 -53.39 -63.42 -42.71
C GLU A 103 -53.83 -61.94 -42.73
N ASN A 104 -52.86 -61.03 -42.72
CA ASN A 104 -53.11 -59.58 -42.74
C ASN A 104 -53.43 -59.02 -44.15
N ASN A 105 -53.22 -59.80 -45.21
CA ASN A 105 -53.54 -59.41 -46.57
C ASN A 105 -54.79 -60.16 -47.05
N LEU A 106 -55.97 -59.60 -46.72
CA LEU A 106 -57.28 -60.20 -47.05
C LEU A 106 -57.43 -60.60 -48.53
N SER A 107 -56.81 -59.87 -49.46
CA SER A 107 -56.86 -60.21 -50.90
C SER A 107 -56.07 -61.48 -51.20
N VAL A 108 -54.84 -61.58 -50.69
CA VAL A 108 -53.97 -62.75 -50.89
C VAL A 108 -54.49 -63.96 -50.11
N SER A 109 -54.92 -63.77 -48.86
CA SER A 109 -55.51 -64.81 -48.03
C SER A 109 -56.75 -65.44 -48.67
N ARG A 110 -57.64 -64.64 -49.27
CA ARG A 110 -58.80 -65.18 -50.01
C ARG A 110 -58.39 -66.01 -51.23
N ARG A 111 -57.40 -65.54 -52.00
CA ARG A 111 -56.88 -66.31 -53.15
C ARG A 111 -56.30 -67.65 -52.72
N ILE A 112 -55.52 -67.66 -51.65
CA ILE A 112 -54.97 -68.91 -51.08
C ILE A 112 -56.07 -69.84 -50.58
N ALA A 113 -57.12 -69.33 -49.94
CA ALA A 113 -58.25 -70.14 -49.52
C ALA A 113 -59.03 -70.75 -50.70
N ASN A 114 -59.14 -70.01 -51.82
CA ASN A 114 -59.74 -70.55 -53.05
C ASN A 114 -58.89 -71.67 -53.64
N ILE A 115 -57.56 -71.51 -53.68
CA ILE A 115 -56.63 -72.56 -54.11
C ILE A 115 -56.77 -73.81 -53.23
N GLU A 116 -56.85 -73.65 -51.89
CA GLU A 116 -57.11 -74.78 -50.97
C GLU A 116 -58.43 -75.49 -51.29
N THR A 117 -59.48 -74.73 -51.63
CA THR A 117 -60.80 -75.27 -51.99
C THR A 117 -60.74 -76.04 -53.31
N SER A 118 -60.12 -75.45 -54.33
CA SER A 118 -59.93 -76.07 -55.65
C SER A 118 -59.05 -77.32 -55.58
N LEU A 119 -58.11 -77.38 -54.62
CA LEU A 119 -57.32 -78.59 -54.37
C LEU A 119 -58.15 -79.72 -53.72
N ILE A 120 -59.14 -79.39 -52.90
CA ILE A 120 -60.08 -80.39 -52.35
C ILE A 120 -60.95 -80.96 -53.48
N GLU A 121 -61.44 -80.09 -54.37
CA GLU A 121 -62.20 -80.52 -55.56
C GLU A 121 -61.33 -81.36 -56.51
N TYR A 122 -60.06 -80.97 -56.68
CA TYR A 122 -59.08 -81.74 -57.44
C TYR A 122 -58.84 -83.12 -56.84
N ASP A 123 -58.63 -83.23 -55.51
CA ASP A 123 -58.39 -84.51 -54.84
C ASP A 123 -59.59 -85.45 -54.99
N ALA A 124 -60.82 -84.91 -54.92
CA ALA A 124 -62.04 -85.67 -55.15
C ALA A 124 -62.15 -86.20 -56.59
N LEU A 125 -61.95 -85.33 -57.58
CA LEU A 125 -61.99 -85.71 -59.01
C LEU A 125 -60.87 -86.68 -59.39
N LEU A 126 -59.68 -86.52 -58.81
CA LEU A 126 -58.55 -87.42 -59.05
C LEU A 126 -58.83 -88.82 -58.48
N ALA A 127 -59.43 -88.91 -57.30
CA ALA A 127 -59.84 -90.19 -56.73
C ALA A 127 -60.91 -90.90 -57.58
N GLU A 128 -61.86 -90.15 -58.14
CA GLU A 128 -62.85 -90.68 -59.09
C GLU A 128 -62.18 -91.17 -60.39
N ALA A 129 -61.24 -90.41 -60.94
CA ALA A 129 -60.46 -90.81 -62.12
C ALA A 129 -59.62 -92.07 -61.87
N GLN A 130 -59.02 -92.20 -60.67
CA GLN A 130 -58.23 -93.36 -60.28
C GLN A 130 -59.07 -94.64 -60.13
N ALA A 131 -60.31 -94.51 -59.68
CA ALA A 131 -61.25 -95.63 -59.53
C ALA A 131 -61.97 -96.01 -60.84
N SER A 132 -61.74 -95.27 -61.93
CA SER A 132 -62.40 -95.47 -63.23
C SER A 132 -61.64 -96.44 -64.12
N ASP A 133 -62.37 -97.22 -64.93
CA ASP A 133 -61.79 -98.06 -65.99
C ASP A 133 -61.24 -97.25 -67.18
N ASP A 134 -61.61 -95.96 -67.31
CA ASP A 134 -61.11 -95.02 -68.32
C ASP A 134 -60.74 -93.64 -67.71
N PRO A 135 -59.56 -93.51 -67.09
CA PRO A 135 -59.12 -92.27 -66.46
C PRO A 135 -59.04 -91.06 -67.43
N GLN A 136 -58.83 -91.30 -68.73
CA GLN A 136 -58.73 -90.24 -69.75
C GLN A 136 -60.00 -89.40 -69.89
N ALA A 137 -61.18 -89.97 -69.57
CA ALA A 137 -62.45 -89.25 -69.61
C ALA A 137 -62.47 -88.00 -68.70
N TYR A 138 -61.64 -87.99 -67.65
CA TYR A 138 -61.53 -86.89 -66.68
C TYR A 138 -60.50 -85.82 -67.07
N LYS A 139 -59.76 -86.02 -68.18
CA LYS A 139 -58.66 -85.15 -68.57
C LYS A 139 -59.07 -83.69 -68.76
N VAL A 140 -60.23 -83.43 -69.35
CA VAL A 140 -60.73 -82.07 -69.56
C VAL A 140 -61.05 -81.39 -68.23
N GLN A 141 -61.78 -82.07 -67.33
CA GLN A 141 -62.19 -81.51 -66.04
C GLN A 141 -60.98 -81.22 -65.12
N LEU A 142 -60.05 -82.17 -64.99
CA LEU A 142 -58.83 -81.99 -64.19
C LEU A 142 -57.89 -80.95 -64.80
N THR A 143 -57.79 -80.89 -66.13
CA THR A 143 -56.98 -79.86 -66.83
C THR A 143 -57.59 -78.48 -66.63
N GLU A 144 -58.90 -78.31 -66.78
CA GLU A 144 -59.57 -77.01 -66.62
C GLU A 144 -59.47 -76.50 -65.18
N LEU A 145 -59.65 -77.36 -64.18
CA LEU A 145 -59.52 -77.02 -62.77
C LEU A 145 -58.10 -76.52 -62.43
N LEU A 146 -57.08 -77.12 -63.06
CA LEU A 146 -55.67 -76.77 -62.83
C LEU A 146 -55.18 -75.60 -63.71
N GLN A 147 -55.78 -75.35 -64.88
CA GLN A 147 -55.29 -74.34 -65.84
C GLN A 147 -55.98 -72.97 -65.78
N ASN A 148 -57.29 -72.89 -65.51
CA ASN A 148 -58.04 -71.68 -65.89
C ASN A 148 -57.99 -70.55 -64.85
N GLU A 149 -58.44 -70.79 -63.62
CA GLU A 149 -58.68 -69.70 -62.67
C GLU A 149 -57.64 -69.65 -61.55
N GLU A 150 -57.23 -70.80 -61.02
CA GLU A 150 -56.37 -70.85 -59.83
C GLU A 150 -54.89 -70.53 -60.11
N ALA A 151 -54.35 -70.93 -61.26
CA ALA A 151 -53.00 -70.54 -61.66
C ALA A 151 -52.86 -69.01 -61.76
N GLU A 152 -53.90 -68.34 -62.29
CA GLU A 152 -54.00 -66.89 -62.33
C GLU A 152 -54.22 -66.30 -60.93
N GLN A 153 -54.95 -66.96 -60.03
CA GLN A 153 -55.08 -66.54 -58.63
C GLN A 153 -53.76 -66.61 -57.86
N ILE A 154 -52.98 -67.68 -58.00
CA ILE A 154 -51.64 -67.84 -57.41
C ILE A 154 -50.71 -66.75 -57.92
N LYS A 155 -50.67 -66.56 -59.25
CA LYS A 155 -49.83 -65.52 -59.87
C LYS A 155 -50.21 -64.12 -59.38
N ARG A 156 -51.52 -63.80 -59.31
CA ARG A 156 -51.98 -62.51 -58.79
C ARG A 156 -51.67 -62.32 -57.30
N ALA A 157 -51.72 -63.39 -56.51
CA ALA A 157 -51.29 -63.37 -55.11
C ALA A 157 -49.78 -63.08 -55.00
N TYR A 158 -48.95 -63.78 -55.77
CA TYR A 158 -47.52 -63.54 -55.87
C TYR A 158 -47.20 -62.11 -56.29
N ASP A 159 -47.73 -61.65 -57.44
CA ASP A 159 -47.50 -60.29 -57.97
C ASP A 159 -47.94 -59.21 -56.97
N GLN A 160 -48.98 -59.46 -56.16
CA GLN A 160 -49.46 -58.51 -55.16
C GLN A 160 -48.50 -58.39 -53.98
N VAL A 161 -48.00 -59.51 -53.44
CA VAL A 161 -46.98 -59.49 -52.38
C VAL A 161 -45.66 -58.94 -52.92
N GLU A 162 -45.30 -59.26 -54.17
CA GLU A 162 -44.05 -58.84 -54.79
C GLU A 162 -44.01 -57.32 -54.97
N ARG A 163 -45.10 -56.74 -55.52
CA ARG A 163 -45.24 -55.28 -55.59
C ARG A 163 -45.20 -54.63 -54.22
N GLY A 164 -45.88 -55.20 -53.23
CA GLY A 164 -45.86 -54.69 -51.85
C GLY A 164 -44.45 -54.68 -51.26
N PHE A 165 -43.71 -55.77 -51.42
CA PHE A 165 -42.33 -55.90 -51.00
C PHE A 165 -41.43 -54.85 -51.64
N PHE A 166 -41.47 -54.68 -52.97
CA PHE A 166 -40.61 -53.71 -53.65
C PHE A 166 -40.94 -52.25 -53.31
N VAL A 167 -42.22 -51.92 -53.07
CA VAL A 167 -42.62 -50.59 -52.58
C VAL A 167 -42.07 -50.36 -51.18
N THR A 168 -42.32 -51.29 -50.24
CA THR A 168 -41.80 -51.20 -48.86
C THR A 168 -40.28 -51.16 -48.83
N PHE A 169 -39.61 -51.95 -49.67
CA PHE A 169 -38.16 -51.96 -49.81
C PHE A 169 -37.62 -50.62 -50.34
N SER A 170 -38.24 -50.07 -51.38
CA SER A 170 -37.86 -48.77 -51.94
C SER A 170 -38.08 -47.63 -50.93
N GLU A 171 -39.22 -47.61 -50.24
CA GLU A 171 -39.51 -46.64 -49.18
C GLU A 171 -38.47 -46.73 -48.06
N ASN A 172 -38.16 -47.94 -47.57
CA ASN A 172 -37.16 -48.15 -46.54
C ASN A 172 -35.75 -47.71 -46.98
N LEU A 173 -35.37 -48.00 -48.22
CA LEU A 173 -34.08 -47.56 -48.77
C LEU A 173 -34.01 -46.03 -48.86
N SER A 174 -35.11 -45.37 -49.26
CA SER A 174 -35.19 -43.92 -49.31
C SER A 174 -35.12 -43.27 -47.91
N VAL A 175 -35.78 -43.86 -46.91
CA VAL A 175 -35.70 -43.41 -45.51
C VAL A 175 -34.28 -43.55 -44.99
N GLN A 176 -33.59 -44.67 -45.29
CA GLN A 176 -32.19 -44.85 -44.92
C GLN A 176 -31.27 -43.81 -45.58
N GLN A 177 -31.44 -43.54 -46.87
CA GLN A 177 -30.67 -42.50 -47.57
C GLN A 177 -30.92 -41.10 -47.00
N ASN A 178 -32.17 -40.77 -46.64
CA ASN A 178 -32.51 -39.50 -46.00
C ASN A 178 -31.87 -39.38 -44.62
N ILE A 179 -31.89 -40.43 -43.80
CA ILE A 179 -31.24 -40.46 -42.49
C ILE A 179 -29.71 -40.31 -42.63
N GLN A 180 -29.08 -41.01 -43.57
CA GLN A 180 -27.64 -40.87 -43.85
C GLN A 180 -27.29 -39.44 -44.29
N SER A 181 -28.07 -38.86 -45.20
CA SER A 181 -27.87 -37.48 -45.66
C SER A 181 -27.97 -36.48 -44.50
N LEU A 182 -28.94 -36.67 -43.60
CA LEU A 182 -29.12 -35.82 -42.43
C LEU A 182 -27.96 -35.98 -41.43
N LEU A 183 -27.45 -37.19 -41.22
CA LEU A 183 -26.25 -37.43 -40.40
C LEU A 183 -25.01 -36.72 -40.96
N ILE A 184 -24.81 -36.76 -42.28
CA ILE A 184 -23.68 -36.08 -42.94
C ILE A 184 -23.79 -34.57 -42.76
N ILE A 185 -24.97 -33.98 -43.00
CA ILE A 185 -25.20 -32.54 -42.82
C ILE A 185 -24.93 -32.13 -41.37
N LEU A 186 -25.42 -32.91 -40.40
CA LEU A 186 -25.22 -32.63 -38.98
C LEU A 186 -23.75 -32.72 -38.57
N ALA A 187 -22.99 -33.69 -39.11
CA ALA A 187 -21.56 -33.83 -38.89
C ALA A 187 -20.74 -32.66 -39.47
N VAL A 188 -21.10 -32.19 -40.67
CA VAL A 188 -20.46 -31.01 -41.29
C VAL A 188 -20.74 -29.76 -40.46
N LEU A 189 -22.00 -29.51 -40.07
CA LEU A 189 -22.37 -28.38 -39.22
C LEU A 189 -21.64 -28.40 -37.88
N PHE A 190 -21.51 -29.58 -37.27
CA PHE A 190 -20.80 -29.74 -36.00
C PHE A 190 -19.30 -29.45 -36.13
N THR A 191 -18.69 -29.85 -37.25
CA THR A 191 -17.26 -29.59 -37.53
C THR A 191 -17.02 -28.08 -37.74
N ILE A 192 -17.90 -27.42 -38.50
CA ILE A 192 -17.87 -25.95 -38.67
C ILE A 192 -18.01 -25.25 -37.31
N PHE A 193 -18.91 -25.72 -36.45
CA PHE A 193 -19.10 -25.18 -35.11
C PHE A 193 -17.83 -25.32 -34.25
N ILE A 194 -17.19 -26.49 -34.23
CA ILE A 194 -15.93 -26.72 -33.48
C ILE A 194 -14.83 -25.79 -33.97
N ILE A 195 -14.61 -25.69 -35.28
CA ILE A 195 -13.59 -24.82 -35.86
C ILE A 195 -13.86 -23.36 -35.49
N SER A 196 -15.12 -22.92 -35.63
CA SER A 196 -15.53 -21.55 -35.31
C SER A 196 -15.34 -21.23 -33.82
N ALA A 197 -15.70 -22.16 -32.93
CA ALA A 197 -15.50 -22.02 -31.49
C ALA A 197 -14.01 -21.97 -31.13
N GLY A 198 -13.17 -22.78 -31.77
CA GLY A 198 -11.71 -22.79 -31.58
C GLY A 198 -11.04 -21.48 -32.03
N ILE A 199 -11.39 -20.98 -33.22
CA ILE A 199 -10.91 -19.68 -33.73
C ILE A 199 -11.32 -18.55 -32.77
N TRP A 200 -12.57 -18.56 -32.31
CA TRP A 200 -13.07 -17.57 -31.36
C TRP A 200 -12.31 -17.62 -30.03
N ALA A 201 -12.12 -18.81 -29.45
CA ALA A 201 -11.38 -19.00 -28.20
C ALA A 201 -9.93 -18.48 -28.31
N ALA A 202 -9.23 -18.84 -29.40
CA ALA A 202 -7.87 -18.37 -29.65
C ALA A 202 -7.82 -16.84 -29.80
N ARG A 203 -8.78 -16.23 -30.50
CA ARG A 203 -8.88 -14.77 -30.64
C ARG A 203 -9.11 -14.09 -29.29
N THR A 204 -9.99 -14.63 -28.44
CA THR A 204 -10.23 -14.08 -27.11
C THR A 204 -9.00 -14.17 -26.22
N ALA A 205 -8.28 -15.29 -26.23
CA ALA A 205 -7.06 -15.47 -25.45
C ALA A 205 -5.97 -14.46 -25.84
N ARG A 206 -5.80 -14.20 -27.14
CA ARG A 206 -4.87 -13.17 -27.64
C ARG A 206 -5.25 -11.77 -27.15
N ILE A 207 -6.51 -11.36 -27.34
CA ILE A 207 -6.98 -10.04 -26.90
C ILE A 207 -6.83 -9.86 -25.38
N THR A 208 -7.12 -10.90 -24.59
CA THR A 208 -6.94 -10.82 -23.13
C THR A 208 -5.47 -10.70 -22.73
N ALA A 209 -4.57 -11.43 -23.40
CA ALA A 209 -3.14 -11.35 -23.14
C ALA A 209 -2.57 -9.98 -23.54
N GLU A 210 -2.95 -9.45 -24.70
CA GLU A 210 -2.56 -8.11 -25.16
C GLU A 210 -3.06 -7.02 -24.19
N LEU A 211 -4.32 -7.12 -23.73
CA LEU A 211 -4.89 -6.18 -22.77
C LEU A 211 -4.15 -6.23 -21.42
N GLN A 212 -3.87 -7.43 -20.90
CA GLN A 212 -3.11 -7.59 -19.66
C GLN A 212 -1.70 -7.02 -19.79
N GLN A 213 -1.01 -7.33 -20.89
CA GLN A 213 0.34 -6.83 -21.14
C GLN A 213 0.34 -5.29 -21.22
N SER A 214 -0.61 -4.69 -21.95
CA SER A 214 -0.73 -3.23 -22.04
C SER A 214 -0.95 -2.58 -20.67
N GLN A 215 -1.79 -3.17 -19.81
CA GLN A 215 -2.02 -2.65 -18.46
C GLN A 215 -0.79 -2.78 -17.57
N VAL A 216 -0.05 -3.89 -17.66
CA VAL A 216 1.19 -4.09 -16.92
C VAL A 216 2.24 -3.07 -17.36
N THR A 217 2.47 -2.89 -18.66
CA THR A 217 3.44 -1.91 -19.17
C THR A 217 3.04 -0.48 -18.81
N GLU A 218 1.76 -0.12 -18.88
CA GLU A 218 1.27 1.20 -18.44
C GLU A 218 1.48 1.41 -16.92
N LEU A 219 1.28 0.37 -16.11
CA LEU A 219 1.51 0.42 -14.67
C LEU A 219 3.00 0.50 -14.34
N GLU A 220 3.84 -0.30 -14.99
CA GLU A 220 5.30 -0.25 -14.86
C GLU A 220 5.83 1.14 -15.21
N GLN A 221 5.34 1.74 -16.30
CA GLN A 221 5.69 3.09 -16.68
C GLN A 221 5.25 4.11 -15.61
N ARG A 222 4.02 4.01 -15.10
CA ARG A 222 3.54 4.88 -14.02
C ARG A 222 4.35 4.74 -12.74
N VAL A 223 4.73 3.51 -12.37
CA VAL A 223 5.59 3.25 -11.21
C VAL A 223 6.97 3.87 -11.44
N LEU A 224 7.58 3.66 -12.62
CA LEU A 224 8.87 4.22 -12.97
C LEU A 224 8.86 5.76 -12.91
N ASP A 225 7.84 6.40 -13.48
CA ASP A 225 7.71 7.85 -13.49
C ASP A 225 7.51 8.40 -12.07
N ARG A 226 6.73 7.70 -11.24
CA ARG A 226 6.54 8.07 -9.83
C ARG A 226 7.82 7.87 -9.01
N THR A 227 8.57 6.80 -9.26
CA THR A 227 9.87 6.57 -8.61
C THR A 227 10.89 7.65 -9.00
N LYS A 228 10.93 8.05 -10.28
CA LYS A 228 11.78 9.17 -10.73
C LYS A 228 11.40 10.49 -10.07
N ALA A 229 10.10 10.80 -10.01
CA ALA A 229 9.61 12.01 -9.34
C ALA A 229 9.96 12.02 -7.85
N LEU A 230 9.84 10.89 -7.16
CA LEU A 230 10.25 10.75 -5.76
C LEU A 230 11.76 10.91 -5.58
N ALA A 231 12.59 10.34 -6.46
CA ALA A 231 14.04 10.48 -6.41
C ALA A 231 14.50 11.92 -6.66
N ALA A 232 13.90 12.62 -7.62
CA ALA A 232 14.17 14.03 -7.88
C ALA A 232 13.76 14.91 -6.70
N SER A 233 12.58 14.65 -6.11
CA SER A 233 12.13 15.32 -4.89
C SER A 233 13.09 15.08 -3.73
N ALA A 234 13.55 13.84 -3.52
CA ALA A 234 14.51 13.49 -2.46
C ALA A 234 15.84 14.26 -2.60
N GLU A 235 16.39 14.40 -3.81
CA GLU A 235 17.62 15.17 -4.03
C GLU A 235 17.42 16.68 -3.79
N ILE A 236 16.27 17.25 -4.18
CA ILE A 236 15.92 18.63 -3.85
C ILE A 236 15.83 18.80 -2.33
N SER A 237 15.12 17.91 -1.63
CA SER A 237 15.06 17.94 -0.14
C SER A 237 16.43 17.88 0.50
N ARG A 238 17.33 17.04 -0.02
CA ARG A 238 18.69 16.91 0.52
C ARG A 238 19.45 18.23 0.44
N ARG A 239 19.37 18.93 -0.69
CA ARG A 239 19.99 20.26 -0.88
C ARG A 239 19.36 21.33 0.01
N LEU A 240 18.04 21.34 0.11
CA LEU A 240 17.33 22.30 0.98
C LEU A 240 17.62 22.04 2.46
N SER A 241 17.80 20.78 2.88
CA SER A 241 18.04 20.40 4.28
C SER A 241 19.40 20.84 4.84
N THR A 242 20.37 21.15 3.97
CA THR A 242 21.69 21.62 4.39
C THR A 242 21.74 23.13 4.63
N ILE A 243 20.69 23.87 4.27
CA ILE A 243 20.61 25.31 4.46
C ILE A 243 20.16 25.58 5.89
N LEU A 244 20.96 26.37 6.63
CA LEU A 244 20.70 26.70 8.03
C LEU A 244 20.20 28.14 8.25
N GLU A 245 20.12 28.93 7.18
CA GLU A 245 19.67 30.33 7.22
C GLU A 245 18.36 30.50 6.44
N GLN A 246 17.36 31.11 7.08
CA GLN A 246 16.00 31.23 6.51
C GLN A 246 15.99 32.01 5.20
N ASP A 247 16.72 33.13 5.13
CA ASP A 247 16.77 33.98 3.94
C ASP A 247 17.41 33.27 2.74
N GLN A 248 18.48 32.49 3.00
CA GLN A 248 19.15 31.70 1.97
C GLN A 248 18.23 30.59 1.46
N LEU A 249 17.50 29.90 2.35
CA LEU A 249 16.55 28.84 1.96
C LEU A 249 15.48 29.42 1.04
N VAL A 250 14.90 30.56 1.42
CA VAL A 250 13.85 31.21 0.64
C VAL A 250 14.38 31.64 -0.72
N HIS A 251 15.54 32.29 -0.77
CA HIS A 251 16.14 32.76 -2.02
C HIS A 251 16.39 31.61 -3.00
N GLU A 252 17.00 30.52 -2.53
CA GLU A 252 17.26 29.33 -3.33
C GLU A 252 15.98 28.70 -3.87
N VAL A 253 14.94 28.60 -3.04
CA VAL A 253 13.68 27.99 -3.47
C VAL A 253 12.98 28.83 -4.52
N VAL A 254 12.86 30.15 -4.32
CA VAL A 254 12.11 30.99 -5.27
C VAL A 254 12.80 31.06 -6.64
N GLU A 255 14.13 31.14 -6.69
CA GLU A 255 14.87 31.11 -7.95
C GLU A 255 14.83 29.72 -8.61
N GLN A 256 15.00 28.64 -7.85
CA GLN A 256 14.93 27.27 -8.42
C GLN A 256 13.54 26.96 -8.97
N VAL A 257 12.47 27.35 -8.28
CA VAL A 257 11.09 27.14 -8.75
C VAL A 257 10.83 27.96 -10.01
N LYS A 258 11.26 29.22 -10.05
CA LYS A 258 11.12 30.05 -11.24
C LYS A 258 11.87 29.47 -12.43
N ASP A 259 13.15 29.16 -12.27
CA ASP A 259 14.02 28.75 -13.38
C ASP A 259 13.72 27.33 -13.88
N THR A 260 13.28 26.42 -13.00
CA THR A 260 12.98 25.03 -13.38
C THR A 260 11.67 24.92 -14.17
N PHE A 261 10.67 25.73 -13.82
CA PHE A 261 9.33 25.65 -14.39
C PHE A 261 8.97 26.82 -15.32
N ASP A 262 9.92 27.76 -15.53
CA ASP A 262 9.77 28.94 -16.39
C ASP A 262 8.57 29.83 -16.01
N TYR A 263 8.33 29.98 -14.71
CA TYR A 263 7.26 30.84 -14.21
C TYR A 263 7.63 32.31 -14.32
N TYR A 264 6.61 33.16 -14.48
CA TYR A 264 6.81 34.62 -14.54
C TYR A 264 7.33 35.16 -13.21
N HIS A 265 6.79 34.66 -12.09
CA HIS A 265 7.20 35.10 -10.77
C HIS A 265 6.92 34.07 -9.67
N VAL A 266 7.77 34.06 -8.63
CA VAL A 266 7.57 33.22 -7.44
C VAL A 266 7.83 34.04 -6.19
N HIS A 267 6.99 33.86 -5.17
CA HIS A 267 7.16 34.41 -3.82
C HIS A 267 7.05 33.34 -2.75
N ILE A 268 7.68 33.58 -1.61
CA ILE A 268 7.38 32.89 -0.36
C ILE A 268 6.98 33.93 0.68
N TYR A 269 5.89 33.63 1.38
CA TYR A 269 5.43 34.37 2.55
C TYR A 269 5.47 33.47 3.78
N PHE A 270 5.86 34.02 4.92
CA PHE A 270 5.70 33.35 6.23
C PHE A 270 4.78 34.17 7.13
N PHE A 271 4.14 33.51 8.08
CA PHE A 271 3.34 34.21 9.09
C PHE A 271 4.22 35.09 9.99
N ASP A 272 3.69 36.27 10.35
CA ASP A 272 4.17 37.03 11.50
C ASP A 272 3.93 36.27 12.83
N ASP A 273 4.58 36.73 13.90
CA ASP A 273 4.46 36.10 15.24
C ASP A 273 3.01 35.98 15.74
N GLN A 274 2.15 36.92 15.32
CA GLN A 274 0.73 36.96 15.69
C GLN A 274 -0.17 36.09 14.78
N LYS A 275 0.39 35.52 13.71
CA LYS A 275 -0.30 34.73 12.68
C LYS A 275 -1.47 35.46 12.01
N GLN A 276 -1.38 36.78 11.90
CA GLN A 276 -2.39 37.64 11.29
C GLN A 276 -2.01 37.99 9.86
N ASN A 277 -0.72 38.17 9.58
CA ASN A 277 -0.23 38.58 8.27
C ASN A 277 0.81 37.59 7.76
N LEU A 278 0.76 37.35 6.45
CA LEU A 278 1.76 36.68 5.65
C LEU A 278 2.75 37.76 5.19
N VAL A 279 3.92 37.79 5.80
CA VAL A 279 5.00 38.72 5.47
C VAL A 279 5.87 38.08 4.40
N MET A 280 6.18 38.84 3.36
CA MET A 280 7.03 38.36 2.28
C MET A 280 8.43 38.07 2.80
N ALA A 281 8.87 36.83 2.62
CA ALA A 281 10.21 36.39 2.99
C ALA A 281 11.16 36.40 1.78
N GLY A 282 10.62 36.28 0.57
CA GLY A 282 11.41 36.45 -0.64
C GLY A 282 10.59 36.33 -1.91
N GLY A 283 11.18 36.77 -3.01
CA GLY A 283 10.59 36.68 -4.34
C GLY A 283 11.61 36.97 -5.43
N THR A 284 11.27 36.60 -6.65
CA THR A 284 12.20 36.57 -7.78
C THR A 284 12.40 37.91 -8.47
N GLY A 285 13.58 38.18 -9.02
CA GLY A 285 13.83 39.37 -9.83
C GLY A 285 13.66 40.73 -9.11
N ASP A 286 13.61 41.82 -9.87
CA ASP A 286 13.61 43.19 -9.31
C ASP A 286 12.29 43.54 -8.59
N ALA A 287 11.17 43.01 -9.08
CA ALA A 287 9.88 43.15 -8.41
C ALA A 287 9.91 42.50 -7.02
N GLY A 288 10.45 41.29 -6.91
CA GLY A 288 10.56 40.57 -5.63
C GLY A 288 11.47 41.31 -4.65
N LYS A 289 12.64 41.78 -5.09
CA LYS A 289 13.55 42.61 -4.27
C LYS A 289 12.88 43.89 -3.78
N THR A 290 12.12 44.57 -4.64
CA THR A 290 11.42 45.82 -4.30
C THR A 290 10.32 45.56 -3.26
N MET A 291 9.52 44.51 -3.44
CA MET A 291 8.45 44.15 -2.50
C MET A 291 9.00 43.71 -1.14
N LEU A 292 10.10 42.95 -1.14
CA LEU A 292 10.79 42.54 0.08
C LEU A 292 11.31 43.76 0.86
N ALA A 293 11.98 44.70 0.18
CA ALA A 293 12.46 45.93 0.79
C ALA A 293 11.35 46.84 1.34
N GLN A 294 10.13 46.73 0.78
CA GLN A 294 8.94 47.45 1.24
C GLN A 294 8.21 46.74 2.40
N GLY A 295 8.65 45.53 2.80
CA GLY A 295 7.98 44.74 3.83
C GLY A 295 6.56 44.32 3.42
N HIS A 296 6.39 43.94 2.14
CA HIS A 296 5.09 43.56 1.60
C HIS A 296 4.43 42.46 2.44
N LYS A 297 3.13 42.61 2.71
CA LYS A 297 2.37 41.69 3.55
C LYS A 297 0.93 41.54 3.11
N ILE A 298 0.40 40.34 3.30
CA ILE A 298 -0.97 39.96 2.95
C ILE A 298 -1.67 39.47 4.22
N THR A 299 -2.85 40.01 4.52
CA THR A 299 -3.63 39.58 5.69
C THR A 299 -4.19 38.17 5.47
N ARG A 300 -4.22 37.34 6.52
CA ARG A 300 -4.84 36.01 6.49
C ARG A 300 -6.28 36.07 5.95
N GLY A 301 -6.66 35.11 5.12
CA GLY A 301 -7.98 35.04 4.47
C GLY A 301 -8.19 36.04 3.32
N ARG A 302 -7.27 37.00 3.12
CA ARG A 302 -7.37 38.01 2.05
C ARG A 302 -6.51 37.63 0.85
N GLY A 303 -7.08 37.71 -0.35
CA GLY A 303 -6.35 37.34 -1.56
C GLY A 303 -6.23 35.82 -1.73
N LEU A 304 -5.66 35.38 -2.85
CA LEU A 304 -5.41 33.95 -3.10
C LEU A 304 -4.41 33.37 -2.09
N VAL A 305 -3.35 34.13 -1.81
CA VAL A 305 -2.32 33.81 -0.80
C VAL A 305 -2.92 33.70 0.61
N GLY A 306 -3.69 34.69 1.06
CA GLY A 306 -4.30 34.66 2.38
C GLY A 306 -5.34 33.54 2.53
N GLN A 307 -6.08 33.24 1.46
CA GLN A 307 -7.05 32.13 1.42
C GLN A 307 -6.35 30.77 1.54
N ALA A 308 -5.28 30.53 0.77
CA ALA A 308 -4.52 29.28 0.85
C ALA A 308 -3.97 29.04 2.26
N ALA A 309 -3.49 30.11 2.91
CA ALA A 309 -3.01 30.03 4.30
C ALA A 309 -4.12 29.78 5.31
N GLU A 310 -5.33 30.28 5.06
CA GLU A 310 -6.48 30.11 5.97
C GLU A 310 -7.08 28.71 5.88
N THR A 311 -7.22 28.17 4.66
CA THR A 311 -7.87 26.88 4.41
C THR A 311 -6.91 25.70 4.46
N ASN A 312 -5.59 25.93 4.43
CA ASN A 312 -4.57 24.90 4.27
C ASN A 312 -4.79 24.04 3.02
N THR A 313 -5.26 24.66 1.92
CA THR A 313 -5.47 23.99 0.63
C THR A 313 -4.89 24.83 -0.50
N PRO A 314 -4.32 24.21 -1.55
CA PRO A 314 -3.95 24.91 -2.78
C PRO A 314 -5.09 25.76 -3.34
N VAL A 315 -4.78 26.99 -3.73
CA VAL A 315 -5.71 27.89 -4.44
C VAL A 315 -5.12 28.19 -5.81
N VAL A 316 -5.87 27.87 -6.86
CA VAL A 316 -5.45 28.07 -8.26
C VAL A 316 -6.44 28.95 -8.99
N VAL A 317 -5.93 29.92 -9.75
CA VAL A 317 -6.71 30.77 -10.63
C VAL A 317 -6.05 30.81 -12.01
N GLN A 318 -6.77 30.29 -13.01
CA GLN A 318 -6.30 30.22 -14.40
C GLN A 318 -6.36 31.55 -15.15
N GLU A 319 -7.23 32.45 -14.69
CA GLU A 319 -7.44 33.79 -15.25
C GLU A 319 -7.73 34.78 -14.11
N THR A 320 -6.68 35.45 -13.65
CA THR A 320 -6.65 36.32 -12.47
C THR A 320 -7.69 37.43 -12.50
N ARG A 321 -7.87 38.07 -13.66
CA ARG A 321 -8.86 39.14 -13.88
C ARG A 321 -10.33 38.71 -13.71
N LYS A 322 -10.62 37.41 -13.73
CA LYS A 322 -11.97 36.85 -13.50
C LYS A 322 -12.21 36.48 -12.04
N SER A 323 -11.18 36.45 -11.20
CA SER A 323 -11.30 36.06 -9.80
C SER A 323 -11.61 37.28 -8.93
N PRO A 324 -12.71 37.27 -8.14
CA PRO A 324 -13.04 38.37 -7.24
C PRO A 324 -12.07 38.50 -6.05
N ASN A 325 -11.34 37.41 -5.75
CA ASN A 325 -10.39 37.34 -4.65
C ASN A 325 -8.94 37.60 -5.10
N TRP A 326 -8.71 37.92 -6.37
CA TRP A 326 -7.37 38.26 -6.84
C TRP A 326 -6.96 39.68 -6.41
N LEU A 327 -5.72 39.83 -5.95
CA LEU A 327 -5.14 41.11 -5.55
C LEU A 327 -4.06 41.52 -6.57
N PRO A 328 -4.34 42.46 -7.49
CA PRO A 328 -3.35 42.89 -8.47
C PRO A 328 -2.20 43.64 -7.81
N ASN A 329 -0.97 43.36 -8.26
CA ASN A 329 0.22 44.08 -7.83
C ASN A 329 0.78 44.91 -9.00
N PRO A 330 0.95 46.24 -8.86
CA PRO A 330 1.51 47.10 -9.90
C PRO A 330 2.89 46.69 -10.41
N LEU A 331 3.68 45.99 -9.58
CA LEU A 331 5.01 45.51 -9.94
C LEU A 331 4.98 44.23 -10.80
N LEU A 332 3.81 43.58 -10.90
CA LEU A 332 3.59 42.34 -11.65
C LEU A 332 2.38 42.49 -12.60
N PRO A 333 2.42 43.43 -13.56
CA PRO A 333 1.27 43.77 -14.39
C PRO A 333 0.88 42.67 -15.39
N GLU A 334 1.82 41.75 -15.68
CA GLU A 334 1.62 40.67 -16.63
C GLU A 334 1.03 39.40 -16.01
N THR A 335 0.70 39.39 -14.72
CA THR A 335 0.12 38.21 -14.06
C THR A 335 -1.28 37.87 -14.60
N VAL A 336 -1.39 36.71 -15.25
CA VAL A 336 -2.62 36.19 -15.85
C VAL A 336 -3.13 34.94 -15.13
N ALA A 337 -2.25 34.11 -14.58
CA ALA A 337 -2.58 32.94 -13.77
C ALA A 337 -1.77 32.95 -12.47
N GLU A 338 -2.33 32.38 -11.40
CA GLU A 338 -1.72 32.35 -10.07
C GLU A 338 -2.06 31.05 -9.33
N ILE A 339 -1.05 30.45 -8.67
CA ILE A 339 -1.19 29.34 -7.73
C ILE A 339 -0.61 29.78 -6.39
N ALA A 340 -1.41 29.66 -5.32
CA ALA A 340 -0.96 29.78 -3.94
C ALA A 340 -1.02 28.41 -3.24
N ILE A 341 0.14 27.91 -2.79
CA ILE A 341 0.29 26.62 -2.10
C ILE A 341 0.66 26.87 -0.63
N PRO A 342 -0.08 26.29 0.34
CA PRO A 342 0.30 26.38 1.74
C PRO A 342 1.61 25.62 2.01
N ILE A 343 2.51 26.27 2.76
CA ILE A 343 3.71 25.66 3.35
C ILE A 343 3.31 25.21 4.76
N SER A 344 3.07 23.92 4.95
CA SER A 344 2.44 23.41 6.18
C SER A 344 3.07 22.13 6.72
N ILE A 345 2.98 21.92 8.03
CA ILE A 345 3.32 20.67 8.71
C ILE A 345 2.08 20.19 9.46
N GLY A 346 1.45 19.13 8.94
CA GLY A 346 0.12 18.70 9.39
C GLY A 346 -0.88 19.86 9.24
N ASP A 347 -1.56 20.20 10.33
CA ASP A 347 -2.54 21.29 10.36
C ASP A 347 -1.92 22.69 10.57
N LYS A 348 -0.60 22.77 10.81
CA LYS A 348 0.09 24.02 11.07
C LYS A 348 0.62 24.60 9.76
N VAL A 349 -0.05 25.64 9.24
CA VAL A 349 0.47 26.46 8.15
C VAL A 349 1.56 27.40 8.68
N LEU A 350 2.75 27.32 8.08
CA LEU A 350 3.90 28.19 8.35
C LEU A 350 3.89 29.40 7.42
N GLY A 351 3.46 29.22 6.18
CA GLY A 351 3.54 30.22 5.13
C GLY A 351 2.83 29.79 3.85
N VAL A 352 3.12 30.48 2.75
CA VAL A 352 2.58 30.20 1.42
C VAL A 352 3.65 30.40 0.36
N LEU A 353 3.76 29.43 -0.54
CA LEU A 353 4.49 29.53 -1.80
C LEU A 353 3.50 30.03 -2.86
N ASP A 354 3.74 31.21 -3.40
CA ASP A 354 2.91 31.87 -4.40
C ASP A 354 3.64 31.89 -5.75
N VAL A 355 2.96 31.49 -6.81
CA VAL A 355 3.51 31.39 -8.16
C VAL A 355 2.57 32.10 -9.12
N GLN A 356 3.14 32.96 -9.96
CA GLN A 356 2.41 33.74 -10.96
C GLN A 356 2.95 33.44 -12.36
N HIS A 357 2.06 33.40 -13.34
CA HIS A 357 2.40 33.21 -14.75
C HIS A 357 1.68 34.23 -15.61
N ASN A 358 2.32 34.67 -16.70
CA ASN A 358 1.78 35.58 -17.70
C ASN A 358 1.06 34.87 -18.87
N ILE A 359 0.86 33.55 -18.76
CA ILE A 359 0.14 32.73 -19.73
C ILE A 359 -1.20 32.30 -19.13
N PRO A 360 -2.35 32.50 -19.81
CA PRO A 360 -3.64 32.02 -19.33
C PRO A 360 -3.74 30.49 -19.42
N ASN A 361 -4.43 29.87 -18.47
CA ASN A 361 -4.65 28.42 -18.40
C ASN A 361 -3.36 27.56 -18.39
N SER A 362 -2.24 28.14 -17.93
CA SER A 362 -0.94 27.47 -17.91
C SER A 362 -0.67 26.67 -16.63
N LEU A 363 -1.50 26.82 -15.59
CA LEU A 363 -1.23 26.31 -14.25
C LEU A 363 -2.19 25.17 -13.88
N GLY A 364 -1.81 23.94 -14.20
CA GLY A 364 -2.66 22.75 -14.07
C GLY A 364 -2.41 21.92 -12.80
N GLN A 365 -3.00 20.71 -12.78
CA GLN A 365 -2.84 19.78 -11.66
C GLN A 365 -1.38 19.33 -11.48
N VAL A 366 -0.61 19.22 -12.57
CA VAL A 366 0.80 18.83 -12.54
C VAL A 366 1.65 19.87 -11.79
N ASP A 367 1.34 21.15 -11.98
CA ASP A 367 2.02 22.26 -11.31
C ASP A 367 1.66 22.28 -9.81
N ILE A 368 0.37 22.07 -9.48
CA ILE A 368 -0.09 21.95 -8.09
C ILE A 368 0.64 20.81 -7.36
N ASP A 369 0.68 19.61 -7.96
CA ASP A 369 1.31 18.44 -7.34
C ASP A 369 2.82 18.67 -7.12
N SER A 370 3.49 19.31 -8.08
CA SER A 370 4.93 19.61 -8.02
C SER A 370 5.24 20.69 -6.97
N LEU A 371 4.51 21.81 -7.00
CA LEU A 371 4.69 22.92 -6.06
C LEU A 371 4.32 22.53 -4.64
N GLN A 372 3.31 21.66 -4.45
CA GLN A 372 2.96 21.13 -3.13
C GLN A 372 4.06 20.23 -2.55
N SER A 373 4.71 19.42 -3.38
CA SER A 373 5.90 18.67 -2.96
C SER A 373 7.01 19.60 -2.49
N ILE A 374 7.28 20.69 -3.22
CA ILE A 374 8.30 21.69 -2.85
C ILE A 374 7.91 22.41 -1.56
N ALA A 375 6.67 22.89 -1.44
CA ALA A 375 6.18 23.57 -0.24
C ALA A 375 6.29 22.69 1.02
N ASN A 376 6.04 21.39 0.91
CA ASN A 376 6.24 20.45 2.01
C ASN A 376 7.72 20.38 2.46
N GLN A 377 8.66 20.37 1.50
CA GLN A 377 10.09 20.37 1.83
C GLN A 377 10.55 21.69 2.45
N VAL A 378 10.04 22.82 1.95
CA VAL A 378 10.29 24.13 2.53
C VAL A 378 9.78 24.19 3.96
N ALA A 379 8.62 23.59 4.24
CA ALA A 379 8.06 23.54 5.59
C ALA A 379 8.99 22.81 6.56
N ILE A 380 9.48 21.62 6.16
CA ILE A 380 10.41 20.82 6.96
C ILE A 380 11.73 21.57 7.18
N ALA A 381 12.32 22.12 6.12
CA ALA A 381 13.58 22.86 6.22
C ALA A 381 13.44 24.09 7.12
N SER A 382 12.37 24.88 6.98
CA SER A 382 12.10 26.04 7.83
C SER A 382 11.93 25.65 9.29
N GLN A 383 11.26 24.53 9.58
CA GLN A 383 11.13 24.04 10.95
C GLN A 383 12.49 23.67 11.56
N ASN A 384 13.36 23.01 10.78
CA ASN A 384 14.70 22.67 11.23
C ASN A 384 15.55 23.91 11.51
N ILE A 385 15.48 24.92 10.64
CA ILE A 385 16.17 26.21 10.82
C ILE A 385 15.70 26.88 12.11
N SER A 386 14.39 27.04 12.31
CA SER A 386 13.87 27.67 13.53
C SER A 386 14.25 26.91 14.81
N GLN A 387 14.31 25.57 14.76
CA GLN A 387 14.77 24.76 15.90
C GLN A 387 16.26 24.96 16.18
N TYR A 388 17.07 25.04 15.13
CA TYR A 388 18.50 25.28 15.24
C TYR A 388 18.79 26.66 15.83
N GLU A 389 18.17 27.71 15.29
CA GLU A 389 18.29 29.09 15.78
C GLU A 389 17.85 29.21 17.24
N ASN A 390 16.72 28.61 17.61
CA ASN A 390 16.25 28.62 19.00
C ASN A 390 17.23 27.91 19.94
N THR A 391 17.82 26.79 19.51
CA THR A 391 18.82 26.07 20.29
C THR A 391 20.09 26.90 20.45
N GLN A 392 20.57 27.54 19.39
CA GLN A 392 21.73 28.44 19.46
C GLN A 392 21.46 29.63 20.38
N LYS A 393 20.29 30.25 20.26
CA LYS A 393 19.89 31.39 21.10
C LYS A 393 19.84 31.00 22.58
N ILE A 394 19.22 29.87 22.91
CA ILE A 394 19.17 29.36 24.29
C ILE A 394 20.59 29.10 24.82
N ALA A 395 21.47 28.50 24.02
CA ALA A 395 22.84 28.24 24.41
C ALA A 395 23.64 29.53 24.64
N HIS A 396 23.45 30.54 23.79
CA HIS A 396 24.08 31.85 23.92
C HIS A 396 23.56 32.60 25.16
N ASP A 397 22.24 32.71 25.32
CA ASP A 397 21.59 33.34 26.47
C ASP A 397 22.05 32.69 27.80
N TYR A 398 22.21 31.36 27.82
CA TYR A 398 22.74 30.64 28.99
C TYR A 398 24.20 30.98 29.29
N LYS A 399 25.06 31.04 28.27
CA LYS A 399 26.48 31.40 28.44
C LYS A 399 26.62 32.82 28.97
N GLU A 400 25.88 33.79 28.40
CA GLU A 400 25.89 35.18 28.89
C GLU A 400 25.40 35.29 30.34
N LEU A 401 24.37 34.54 30.72
CA LEU A 401 23.86 34.50 32.09
C LEU A 401 24.94 34.00 33.07
N VAL A 402 25.68 32.96 32.70
CA VAL A 402 26.75 32.39 33.52
C VAL A 402 27.96 33.34 33.60
N ASP A 403 28.35 33.95 32.49
CA ASP A 403 29.49 34.88 32.42
C ASP A 403 29.23 36.23 33.10
N SER A 404 27.98 36.71 33.11
CA SER A 404 27.59 37.93 33.84
C SER A 404 27.39 37.71 35.34
N SER A 405 27.46 36.47 35.82
CA SER A 405 27.37 36.16 37.25
C SER A 405 28.54 36.78 38.03
N PRO A 406 28.28 37.56 39.10
CA PRO A 406 29.33 38.16 39.93
C PRO A 406 30.05 37.13 40.82
N VAL A 407 29.65 35.87 40.78
CA VAL A 407 30.26 34.77 41.52
C VAL A 407 31.12 33.94 40.58
N ALA A 408 32.30 33.51 41.04
CA ALA A 408 33.16 32.64 40.26
C ALA A 408 32.55 31.23 40.21
N ILE A 409 32.34 30.71 39.00
CA ILE A 409 31.78 29.39 38.74
C ILE A 409 32.76 28.63 37.86
N ALA A 410 33.11 27.40 38.26
CA ALA A 410 33.93 26.50 37.46
C ALA A 410 33.36 25.08 37.51
N VAL A 411 33.42 24.40 36.37
CA VAL A 411 33.06 22.98 36.23
C VAL A 411 34.35 22.17 36.21
N LEU A 412 34.40 21.09 36.97
CA LEU A 412 35.55 20.21 37.08
C LEU A 412 35.19 18.80 36.66
N ASP A 413 36.17 18.13 36.09
CA ASP A 413 36.15 16.68 35.92
C ASP A 413 36.42 16.02 37.28
N ALA A 414 35.54 15.13 37.74
CA ALA A 414 35.65 14.56 39.07
C ALA A 414 36.80 13.55 39.21
N ASP A 415 37.27 12.95 38.10
CA ASP A 415 38.31 11.93 38.11
C ASP A 415 39.72 12.54 38.05
N THR A 416 39.90 13.57 37.22
CA THR A 416 41.18 14.27 37.02
C THR A 416 41.34 15.50 37.92
N GLY A 417 40.23 16.12 38.33
CA GLY A 417 40.22 17.34 39.13
C GLY A 417 40.60 18.62 38.35
N PHE A 418 40.71 18.56 37.02
CA PHE A 418 40.96 19.74 36.19
C PHE A 418 39.67 20.47 35.83
N PHE A 419 39.79 21.77 35.57
CA PHE A 419 38.67 22.58 35.10
C PHE A 419 38.29 22.16 33.67
N ILE A 420 37.02 21.82 33.46
CA ILE A 420 36.42 21.59 32.14
C ILE A 420 35.99 22.94 31.54
N ASP A 421 35.34 23.76 32.36
CA ASP A 421 34.80 25.06 31.96
C ASP A 421 34.81 26.03 33.15
N ALA A 422 34.81 27.33 32.89
CA ALA A 422 34.77 28.36 33.92
C ALA A 422 34.19 29.66 33.37
N ASN A 423 33.40 30.35 34.19
CA ASN A 423 32.86 31.66 33.81
C ASN A 423 33.94 32.75 33.87
N GLN A 424 33.67 33.91 33.25
CA GLN A 424 34.62 35.01 33.22
C GLN A 424 35.06 35.48 34.61
N THR A 425 34.17 35.48 35.60
CA THR A 425 34.50 35.83 37.00
C THR A 425 35.51 34.87 37.61
N ALA A 426 35.39 33.56 37.39
CA ALA A 426 36.37 32.58 37.84
C ALA A 426 37.71 32.74 37.11
N MET A 427 37.70 32.93 35.79
CA MET A 427 38.93 33.16 35.02
C MET A 427 39.68 34.40 35.50
N ASN A 428 38.97 35.50 35.75
CA ASN A 428 39.54 36.73 36.31
C ASN A 428 40.07 36.53 37.74
N MET A 429 39.34 35.76 38.56
CA MET A 429 39.76 35.45 39.94
C MET A 429 41.08 34.69 39.99
N TYR A 430 41.29 33.75 39.06
CA TYR A 430 42.51 32.94 38.99
C TYR A 430 43.59 33.52 38.08
N GLU A 431 43.30 34.57 37.32
CA GLU A 431 44.19 35.15 36.30
C GLU A 431 44.57 34.14 35.20
N ILE A 432 43.61 33.30 34.80
CA ILE A 432 43.79 32.26 33.79
C ILE A 432 43.03 32.58 32.50
N THR A 433 43.48 31.99 31.39
CA THR A 433 42.84 32.11 30.08
C THR A 433 42.13 30.81 29.67
N PRO A 434 41.20 30.83 28.71
CA PRO A 434 40.51 29.64 28.24
C PRO A 434 41.44 28.51 27.77
N GLU A 435 42.61 28.81 27.21
CA GLU A 435 43.60 27.82 26.71
C GLU A 435 44.29 27.02 27.83
N GLN A 436 44.12 27.46 29.07
CA GLN A 436 44.66 26.85 30.27
C GLN A 436 43.62 25.96 30.99
N LEU A 437 42.34 26.06 30.63
CA LEU A 437 41.32 25.10 31.03
C LEU A 437 41.70 23.70 30.52
N GLY A 438 41.40 22.67 31.30
CA GLY A 438 41.80 21.28 31.07
C GLY A 438 43.25 20.94 31.48
N LYS A 439 44.10 21.95 31.77
CA LYS A 439 45.48 21.75 32.25
C LYS A 439 45.67 22.14 33.71
N LEU A 440 44.82 23.05 34.19
CA LEU A 440 44.84 23.56 35.54
C LEU A 440 43.59 23.08 36.28
N GLY A 441 43.75 22.83 37.57
CA GLY A 441 42.69 22.53 38.51
C GLY A 441 42.95 23.25 39.84
N PRO A 442 42.07 23.07 40.83
CA PRO A 442 42.20 23.70 42.15
C PRO A 442 43.55 23.39 42.80
N ILE A 443 44.08 22.17 42.60
CA ILE A 443 45.35 21.74 43.20
C ILE A 443 46.53 22.53 42.63
N GLN A 444 46.56 22.79 41.32
CA GLN A 444 47.63 23.54 40.67
C GLN A 444 47.56 25.04 41.00
N LEU A 445 46.37 25.54 41.32
CA LEU A 445 46.09 26.92 41.71
C LEU A 445 45.91 27.05 43.23
N SER A 446 46.81 26.41 43.99
CA SER A 446 46.83 26.42 45.45
C SER A 446 48.28 26.32 45.97
N PRO A 447 48.57 26.84 47.18
CA PRO A 447 49.85 26.60 47.84
C PRO A 447 50.05 25.10 48.14
N ALA A 448 51.28 24.69 48.44
CA ALA A 448 51.60 23.28 48.73
C ALA A 448 50.78 22.70 49.91
N THR A 449 50.48 23.53 50.91
CA THR A 449 49.73 23.18 52.12
C THR A 449 48.63 24.20 52.41
N GLN A 450 47.51 23.73 52.94
CA GLN A 450 46.38 24.57 53.38
C GLN A 450 46.56 25.08 54.82
N ALA A 451 45.68 25.97 55.28
CA ALA A 451 45.82 26.64 56.60
C ALA A 451 45.82 25.68 57.82
N ASP A 452 45.33 24.46 57.65
CA ASP A 452 45.36 23.37 58.64
C ASP A 452 46.64 22.51 58.59
N GLY A 453 47.58 22.84 57.71
CA GLY A 453 48.86 22.15 57.52
C GLY A 453 48.78 20.90 56.64
N ILE A 454 47.60 20.55 56.11
CA ILE A 454 47.42 19.39 55.23
C ILE A 454 47.88 19.74 53.81
N PRO A 455 48.60 18.85 53.10
CA PRO A 455 48.91 19.04 51.67
C PRO A 455 47.64 19.27 50.83
N SER A 456 47.69 20.25 49.94
CA SER A 456 46.52 20.65 49.13
C SER A 456 45.96 19.50 48.28
N GLN A 457 46.82 18.61 47.77
CA GLN A 457 46.39 17.44 47.00
C GLN A 457 45.55 16.47 47.83
N ASP A 458 46.01 16.12 49.03
CA ASP A 458 45.31 15.17 49.92
C ASP A 458 43.98 15.74 50.41
N LYS A 459 43.98 17.03 50.77
CA LYS A 459 42.77 17.71 51.22
C LYS A 459 41.74 17.85 50.09
N ALA A 460 42.18 18.13 48.87
CA ALA A 460 41.30 18.24 47.70
C ALA A 460 40.59 16.91 47.41
N PHE A 461 41.31 15.79 47.45
CA PHE A 461 40.73 14.45 47.30
C PHE A 461 39.63 14.19 48.34
N LYS A 462 39.88 14.55 49.61
CA LYS A 462 38.86 14.43 50.66
C LYS A 462 37.64 15.31 50.38
N MET A 463 37.84 16.57 50.00
CA MET A 463 36.74 17.50 49.73
C MET A 463 35.87 17.05 48.55
N ILE A 464 36.50 16.57 47.47
CA ILE A 464 35.84 16.02 46.28
C ILE A 464 35.07 14.74 46.65
N LYS A 465 35.72 13.81 47.35
CA LYS A 465 35.08 12.56 47.79
C LYS A 465 33.85 12.84 48.64
N THR A 466 33.93 13.77 49.60
CA THR A 466 32.78 14.19 50.39
C THR A 466 31.67 14.72 49.49
N ALA A 467 31.96 15.61 48.53
CA ALA A 467 30.94 16.12 47.61
C ALA A 467 30.29 15.01 46.74
N ILE A 468 31.05 13.99 46.34
CA ILE A 468 30.52 12.84 45.59
C ILE A 468 29.61 11.97 46.46
N GLU A 469 29.98 11.74 47.72
CA GLU A 469 29.22 10.90 48.66
C GLU A 469 27.96 11.59 49.20
N SER A 470 28.02 12.88 49.55
CA SER A 470 26.90 13.66 50.09
C SER A 470 26.13 14.49 49.05
N GLY A 471 26.58 14.52 47.79
CA GLY A 471 26.02 15.33 46.70
C GLY A 471 26.47 16.80 46.70
N HIS A 472 26.92 17.33 47.84
CA HIS A 472 27.50 18.66 47.97
C HIS A 472 28.52 18.74 49.10
N ASN A 473 29.41 19.73 49.07
CA ASN A 473 30.35 20.05 50.15
C ASN A 473 30.65 21.56 50.17
N THR A 474 30.85 22.14 51.36
CA THR A 474 31.20 23.56 51.52
C THR A 474 32.33 23.71 52.50
N PHE A 475 33.39 24.44 52.10
CA PHE A 475 34.61 24.57 52.87
C PHE A 475 35.38 25.85 52.47
N GLU A 476 36.21 26.35 53.38
CA GLU A 476 37.17 27.41 53.08
C GLU A 476 38.45 26.82 52.47
N TRP A 477 38.99 27.48 51.45
CA TRP A 477 40.17 27.04 50.71
C TRP A 477 41.09 28.22 50.38
N THR A 478 42.39 28.04 50.59
CA THR A 478 43.42 28.99 50.15
C THR A 478 43.83 28.65 48.72
N HIS A 479 43.55 29.55 47.80
CA HIS A 479 43.94 29.46 46.40
C HIS A 479 45.12 30.37 46.09
N GLN A 480 45.72 30.15 44.92
CA GLN A 480 46.76 30.98 44.35
C GLN A 480 46.40 31.32 42.91
N THR A 481 46.53 32.59 42.52
CA THR A 481 46.39 33.00 41.11
C THR A 481 47.55 32.47 40.28
N LEU A 482 47.43 32.51 38.95
CA LEU A 482 48.50 32.10 38.04
C LEU A 482 49.81 32.89 38.27
N SER A 483 49.72 34.16 38.69
CA SER A 483 50.89 34.98 39.03
C SER A 483 51.50 34.67 40.40
N GLY A 484 50.88 33.78 41.18
CA GLY A 484 51.37 33.35 42.48
C GLY A 484 50.76 34.08 43.68
N LYS A 485 49.74 34.93 43.50
CA LYS A 485 49.10 35.67 44.59
C LYS A 485 48.09 34.81 45.33
N GLU A 486 48.22 34.67 46.64
CA GLU A 486 47.28 33.90 47.46
C GLU A 486 46.00 34.68 47.78
N PHE A 487 44.88 33.98 47.80
CA PHE A 487 43.59 34.48 48.27
C PHE A 487 42.78 33.36 48.95
N LEU A 488 41.92 33.75 49.89
CA LEU A 488 41.01 32.86 50.59
C LEU A 488 39.64 32.89 49.93
N ALA A 489 39.07 31.72 49.64
CA ALA A 489 37.72 31.59 49.10
C ALA A 489 36.89 30.57 49.88
N GLU A 490 35.59 30.83 49.99
CA GLU A 490 34.59 29.80 50.33
C GLU A 490 34.22 29.06 49.03
N ILE A 491 34.35 27.73 49.05
CA ILE A 491 34.04 26.85 47.93
C ILE A 491 32.77 26.08 48.25
N ARG A 492 31.81 26.12 47.33
CA ARG A 492 30.62 25.28 47.32
C ARG A 492 30.71 24.33 46.14
N LEU A 493 31.00 23.07 46.44
CA LEU A 493 31.18 22.01 45.46
C LEU A 493 29.91 21.16 45.42
N ALA A 494 29.35 20.92 44.24
CA ALA A 494 28.16 20.10 44.04
C ALA A 494 28.37 19.10 42.91
N LEU A 495 27.94 17.85 43.10
CA LEU A 495 27.97 16.83 42.06
C LEU A 495 26.84 17.09 41.05
N VAL A 496 27.20 17.19 39.78
CA VAL A 496 26.24 17.27 38.67
C VAL A 496 26.19 15.91 38.00
N SER A 497 25.16 15.12 38.31
CA SER A 497 24.91 13.84 37.64
C SER A 497 24.00 14.07 36.44
N SER A 498 24.54 14.01 35.23
CA SER A 498 23.73 13.87 34.02
C SER A 498 23.23 12.43 33.90
N SER A 499 21.96 12.23 33.54
CA SER A 499 21.39 10.89 33.32
C SER A 499 21.92 10.19 32.07
N THR A 500 22.69 10.89 31.24
CA THR A 500 23.16 10.42 29.93
C THR A 500 24.68 10.36 29.79
N ASP A 501 25.43 10.81 30.78
CA ASP A 501 26.90 10.94 30.70
C ASP A 501 27.58 10.01 31.71
N GLU A 502 28.55 9.20 31.27
CA GLU A 502 29.37 8.38 32.17
C GLU A 502 30.33 9.23 33.01
N GLN A 503 30.59 10.47 32.55
CA GLN A 503 31.53 11.39 33.17
C GLN A 503 30.90 12.12 34.36
N LYS A 504 31.48 11.94 35.55
CA LYS A 504 31.07 12.67 36.76
C LYS A 504 31.68 14.06 36.72
N THR A 505 30.84 15.09 36.75
CA THR A 505 31.28 16.49 36.79
C THR A 505 30.91 17.15 38.11
N LEU A 506 31.75 18.06 38.57
CA LEU A 506 31.55 18.83 39.80
C LEU A 506 31.40 20.30 39.44
N ASN A 507 30.36 20.95 39.96
CA ASN A 507 30.20 22.39 39.87
C ASN A 507 30.77 23.05 41.14
N ALA A 508 31.73 23.94 40.98
CA ALA A 508 32.34 24.72 42.05
C ALA A 508 31.92 26.19 41.94
N VAL A 509 31.20 26.66 42.96
CA VAL A 509 30.87 28.07 43.15
C VAL A 509 31.81 28.64 44.21
N MET A 510 32.51 29.72 43.88
CA MET A 510 33.64 30.24 44.65
C MET A 510 33.40 31.70 44.99
N THR A 511 33.48 32.02 46.27
CA THR A 511 33.35 33.39 46.77
C THR A 511 34.67 33.81 47.42
N ASN A 512 35.32 34.85 46.90
CA ASN A 512 36.53 35.38 47.52
C ASN A 512 36.16 36.11 48.82
N ILE A 513 36.64 35.58 49.94
CA ILE A 513 36.34 36.10 51.28
C ILE A 513 37.58 36.75 51.92
N THR A 514 38.65 37.00 51.17
CA THR A 514 39.91 37.53 51.71
C THR A 514 39.72 38.88 52.41
N GLU A 515 39.07 39.83 51.74
CA GLU A 515 38.81 41.17 52.31
C GLU A 515 37.79 41.11 53.44
N GLN A 516 36.73 40.35 53.26
CA GLN A 516 35.71 40.12 54.28
C GLN A 516 36.33 39.54 55.56
N ARG A 517 37.24 38.56 55.43
CA ARG A 517 37.91 37.92 56.56
C ARG A 517 38.89 38.86 57.25
N ARG A 518 39.62 39.69 56.49
CA ARG A 518 40.51 40.73 57.06
C ARG A 518 39.73 41.80 57.81
N ALA A 519 38.60 42.25 57.26
CA ALA A 519 37.73 43.22 57.91
C ALA A 519 37.15 42.65 59.21
N GLN A 520 36.65 41.40 59.18
CA GLN A 520 36.11 40.73 60.36
C GLN A 520 37.15 40.58 61.48
N GLU A 521 38.39 40.20 61.15
CA GLU A 521 39.45 40.08 62.16
C GLU A 521 39.91 41.45 62.68
N ALA A 522 39.97 42.48 61.83
CA ALA A 522 40.28 43.85 62.25
C ALA A 522 39.22 44.41 63.20
N ASP A 523 37.94 44.20 62.90
CA ASP A 523 36.83 44.60 63.77
C ASP A 523 36.84 43.82 65.08
N ARG A 524 37.15 42.52 65.03
CA ARG A 524 37.31 41.69 66.24
C ARG A 524 38.47 42.17 67.11
N GLN A 525 39.59 42.58 66.51
CA GLN A 525 40.73 43.16 67.23
C GLN A 525 40.38 44.52 67.82
N ARG A 526 39.71 45.40 67.06
CA ARG A 526 39.22 46.70 67.56
C ARG A 526 38.24 46.54 68.72
N ALA A 527 37.29 45.61 68.62
CA ALA A 527 36.35 45.31 69.68
C ALA A 527 37.07 44.83 70.96
N ARG A 528 38.05 43.92 70.82
CA ARG A 528 38.89 43.47 71.93
C ARG A 528 39.69 44.61 72.56
N GLN A 529 40.26 45.51 71.75
CA GLN A 529 40.99 46.69 72.24
C GLN A 529 40.06 47.65 73.00
N GLN A 530 38.86 47.91 72.48
CA GLN A 530 37.89 48.79 73.12
C GLN A 530 37.37 48.22 74.44
N GLU A 531 37.10 46.91 74.50
CA GLU A 531 36.69 46.22 75.72
C GLU A 531 37.78 46.31 76.80
N ALA A 532 39.05 46.10 76.42
CA ALA A 532 40.18 46.27 77.32
C ALA A 532 40.29 47.72 77.86
N LEU A 533 40.12 48.73 77.01
CA LEU A 533 40.13 50.15 77.41
C LEU A 533 38.97 50.50 78.35
N ASN A 534 37.77 49.99 78.09
CA ASN A 534 36.60 50.20 78.96
C ASN A 534 36.83 49.58 80.34
N LEU A 535 37.38 48.35 80.40
CA LEU A 535 37.70 47.68 81.67
C LEU A 535 38.76 48.46 82.47
N ILE A 536 39.79 48.99 81.80
CA ILE A 536 40.80 49.85 82.43
C ILE A 536 40.15 51.12 83.00
N THR A 537 39.32 51.78 82.19
CA THR A 537 38.62 53.01 82.59
C THR A 537 37.72 52.77 83.81
N GLN A 538 36.97 51.67 83.81
CA GLN A 538 36.13 51.28 84.93
C GLN A 538 36.96 51.03 86.20
N LYS A 539 38.08 50.31 86.11
CA LYS A 539 39.00 50.08 87.23
C LYS A 539 39.58 51.38 87.79
N ILE A 540 39.94 52.33 86.92
CA ILE A 540 40.43 53.66 87.31
C ILE A 540 39.33 54.46 88.03
N GLN A 541 38.11 54.49 87.49
CA GLN A 541 36.97 55.21 88.09
C GLN A 541 36.53 54.61 89.44
N SER A 542 36.72 53.31 89.65
CA SER A 542 36.40 52.62 90.91
C SER A 542 37.47 52.77 92.00
N ALA A 543 38.57 53.46 91.74
CA ALA A 543 39.66 53.62 92.70
C ALA A 543 39.25 54.53 93.87
N ALA A 544 39.63 54.15 95.09
CA ALA A 544 39.25 54.87 96.32
C ALA A 544 40.00 56.20 96.53
N SER A 545 41.06 56.45 95.77
CA SER A 545 41.87 57.67 95.84
C SER A 545 42.54 57.98 94.49
N ILE A 546 42.98 59.23 94.30
CA ILE A 546 43.75 59.65 93.10
C ILE A 546 45.05 58.83 92.99
N GLU A 547 45.70 58.53 94.11
CA GLU A 547 46.94 57.74 94.14
C GLU A 547 46.69 56.28 93.69
N ASP A 548 45.57 55.68 94.11
CA ASP A 548 45.18 54.33 93.69
C ASP A 548 44.77 54.29 92.21
N ALA A 549 44.07 55.32 91.72
CA ALA A 549 43.72 55.47 90.31
C ALA A 549 44.97 55.53 89.43
N MET A 550 46.00 56.27 89.86
CA MET A 550 47.30 56.36 89.16
C MET A 550 48.07 55.04 89.16
N LYS A 551 48.09 54.30 90.29
CA LYS A 551 48.72 52.97 90.37
C LYS A 551 48.03 51.97 89.45
N VAL A 552 46.70 51.96 89.42
CA VAL A 552 45.89 51.12 88.52
C VAL A 552 46.13 51.50 87.06
N ALA A 553 46.09 52.78 86.70
CA ALA A 553 46.35 53.26 85.34
C ALA A 553 47.75 52.84 84.85
N THR A 554 48.78 53.06 85.67
CA THR A 554 50.17 52.72 85.32
C THR A 554 50.36 51.22 85.12
N ARG A 555 49.73 50.38 85.96
CA ARG A 555 49.83 48.92 85.89
C ARG A 555 49.10 48.34 84.68
N GLU A 556 47.85 48.75 84.47
CA GLU A 556 47.00 48.14 83.45
C GLU A 556 47.33 48.66 82.04
N LEU A 557 47.67 49.95 81.86
CA LEU A 557 48.13 50.49 80.57
C LEU A 557 49.47 49.88 80.15
N GLY A 558 50.40 49.70 81.10
CA GLY A 558 51.68 49.04 80.84
C GLY A 558 51.52 47.56 80.45
N HIS A 559 50.49 46.88 80.94
CA HIS A 559 50.18 45.49 80.56
C HIS A 559 49.56 45.37 79.17
N VAL A 560 48.64 46.28 78.81
CA VAL A 560 47.92 46.22 77.52
C VAL A 560 48.75 46.75 76.35
N LEU A 561 49.58 47.77 76.57
CA LEU A 561 50.43 48.34 75.52
C LEU A 561 51.77 47.60 75.36
N GLY A 562 52.09 46.64 76.22
CA GLY A 562 53.35 45.88 76.19
C GLY A 562 54.60 46.74 76.43
N MET A 563 54.45 47.97 76.93
CA MET A 563 55.55 48.92 77.13
C MET A 563 55.95 49.01 78.60
N LYS A 564 57.24 48.83 78.91
CA LYS A 564 57.83 49.08 80.23
C LYS A 564 59.17 49.82 80.08
N PRO A 565 59.44 50.88 80.88
CA PRO A 565 58.60 51.42 81.96
C PRO A 565 57.51 52.39 81.47
N THR A 566 56.33 52.34 82.09
CA THR A 566 55.21 53.30 81.88
C THR A 566 55.12 54.21 83.12
N ALA A 567 54.96 55.52 82.95
CA ALA A 567 54.79 56.49 84.03
C ALA A 567 53.62 57.46 83.72
N VAL A 568 52.86 57.84 84.73
CA VAL A 568 51.76 58.82 84.63
C VAL A 568 52.16 60.10 85.36
N MET A 569 52.24 61.22 84.65
CA MET A 569 52.51 62.54 85.22
C MET A 569 51.26 63.41 85.14
N LEU A 570 50.90 64.06 86.24
CA LEU A 570 49.87 65.09 86.27
C LEU A 570 50.50 66.45 85.99
N HIS A 571 49.99 67.19 85.00
CA HIS A 571 50.36 68.57 84.76
C HIS A 571 49.27 69.48 85.35
N ALA A 572 49.66 70.43 86.19
CA ALA A 572 48.76 71.47 86.67
C ALA A 572 48.92 72.70 85.77
N ASP A 573 47.90 73.00 84.95
CA ASP A 573 47.88 74.25 84.18
C ASP A 573 47.63 75.44 85.12
N THR A 574 48.68 76.23 85.37
CA THR A 574 48.55 77.56 85.95
C THR A 574 48.26 78.56 84.84
N ALA A 575 46.99 78.91 84.64
CA ALA A 575 46.62 80.14 83.95
C ALA A 575 46.99 81.32 84.86
N ASP A 576 48.06 82.05 84.52
CA ASP A 576 48.38 83.34 85.15
C ASP A 576 48.41 84.48 84.12
N THR A 577 47.72 85.53 84.52
CA THR A 577 47.46 86.77 83.80
C THR A 577 48.54 87.82 84.11
N THR A 578 48.72 88.74 83.16
CA THR A 578 49.29 90.12 83.29
C THR A 578 50.80 90.41 83.19
N LYS A 579 51.13 91.22 82.15
CA LYS A 579 52.01 92.43 82.07
C LYS A 579 53.50 92.28 82.52
N HIS A 580 54.54 92.73 81.81
CA HIS A 580 54.78 94.04 81.18
C HIS A 580 56.15 94.05 80.41
N ASN A 581 56.22 94.82 79.30
CA ASN A 581 57.37 95.49 78.61
C ASN A 581 58.64 94.69 78.22
N GLN A 582 59.22 94.83 77.02
CA GLN A 582 59.20 95.87 75.96
C GLN A 582 59.03 95.26 74.57
#